data_AF-A0A418LW56-F1
#
_entry.id   AF-A0A418LW56-F1
#
_cell.length_a   1.000
_cell.length_b   1.000
_cell.length_c   1.000
_cell.angle_alpha   90.00
_cell.angle_beta   90.00
_cell.angle_gamma   90.00
#
_symmetry.space_group_name_H-M   'P 1'
#
loop_
_entity.id
_entity.type
_entity.pdbx_description
1 polymer ?
#
loop_
_entity_poly.entity_id
_entity_poly.type
_entity_poly.pdbx_seq_one_letter_code
_entity_poly.pdbx_strand_id
1 'polypeptide(L)'
;MRHPIEKYNQIQAEQLANFAPEEREFWARQFRIGNAAYCYQHQFNDVAGLTSNESANVPEDLIEWLEERLTTKQENRSANELLQIYFKEYLDGLPNEGFREGERAGGLEAAKRSWPFRRYVLERNDFGMDEFMRMNLSNEDYSFWIEINKP
;
A
#
# COMPACT_ATOMS: atom_id res chain seq x y z
N MET A 1 -2.22 6.37 -13.42
CA MET A 1 -3.22 5.97 -12.41
C MET A 1 -3.88 7.18 -11.75
N ARG A 2 -5.22 7.19 -11.62
CA ARG A 2 -5.96 8.23 -10.87
C ARG A 2 -5.98 7.89 -9.37
N HIS A 3 -6.17 8.91 -8.54
CA HIS A 3 -6.39 8.72 -7.11
C HIS A 3 -7.80 8.14 -6.88
N PRO A 4 -8.01 7.20 -5.93
CA PRO A 4 -9.33 6.61 -5.67
C PRO A 4 -10.33 7.61 -5.08
N ILE A 5 -9.85 8.62 -4.35
CA ILE A 5 -10.67 9.72 -3.81
C ILE A 5 -10.68 10.91 -4.79
N GLU A 6 -11.86 11.25 -5.31
CA GLU A 6 -12.02 12.21 -6.42
C GLU A 6 -11.52 13.63 -6.11
N LYS A 7 -11.64 14.07 -4.86
CA LYS A 7 -11.12 15.37 -4.40
C LYS A 7 -9.65 15.57 -4.81
N TYR A 8 -8.82 14.52 -4.74
CA TYR A 8 -7.41 14.64 -5.10
C TYR A 8 -7.19 14.65 -6.60
N ASN A 9 -8.03 14.00 -7.41
CA ASN A 9 -7.96 14.11 -8.87
C ASN A 9 -8.24 15.56 -9.33
N GLN A 10 -9.19 16.25 -8.69
CA GLN A 10 -9.50 17.65 -8.97
C GLN A 10 -8.32 18.56 -8.63
N ILE A 11 -7.74 18.41 -7.43
CA ILE A 11 -6.55 19.17 -7.02
C ILE A 11 -5.37 18.93 -7.97
N GLN A 12 -5.11 17.67 -8.35
CA GLN A 12 -4.05 17.32 -9.29
C GLN A 12 -4.27 18.00 -10.65
N ALA A 13 -5.50 18.02 -11.16
CA ALA A 13 -5.83 18.68 -12.42
C ALA A 13 -5.61 20.21 -12.37
N GLU A 14 -6.02 20.86 -11.28
CA GLU A 14 -5.78 22.29 -11.05
C GLU A 14 -4.28 22.60 -10.97
N GLN A 15 -3.50 21.77 -10.26
CA GLN A 15 -2.05 21.92 -10.17
C GLN A 15 -1.39 21.77 -11.54
N LEU A 16 -1.78 20.75 -12.32
CA LEU A 16 -1.28 20.54 -13.69
C LEU A 16 -1.60 21.71 -14.62
N ALA A 17 -2.77 22.35 -14.48
CA ALA A 17 -3.11 23.53 -15.26
C ALA A 17 -2.21 24.73 -14.94
N ASN A 18 -1.73 24.83 -13.70
CA ASN A 18 -0.87 25.92 -13.22
C ASN A 18 0.62 25.70 -13.50
N PHE A 19 1.08 24.47 -13.75
CA PHE A 19 2.47 24.21 -14.09
C PHE A 19 2.83 24.67 -15.51
N ALA A 20 4.10 25.02 -15.70
CA ALA A 20 4.67 25.34 -17.01
C ALA A 20 4.54 24.12 -17.94
N PRO A 21 4.23 24.29 -19.24
CA PRO A 21 4.00 23.18 -20.16
C PRO A 21 5.09 22.09 -20.14
N GLU A 22 6.34 22.49 -20.02
CA GLU A 22 7.52 21.62 -19.95
C GLU A 22 7.62 20.81 -18.66
N GLU A 23 7.00 21.25 -17.55
CA GLU A 23 7.02 20.57 -16.26
C GLU A 23 5.78 19.68 -16.04
N ARG A 24 4.72 19.88 -16.82
CA ARG A 24 3.43 19.20 -16.62
C ARG A 24 3.53 17.69 -16.64
N GLU A 25 4.26 17.12 -17.60
CA GLU A 25 4.38 15.66 -17.71
C GLU A 25 5.17 15.08 -16.54
N PHE A 26 6.21 15.77 -16.08
CA PHE A 26 6.95 15.36 -14.90
C PHE A 26 6.02 15.28 -13.68
N TRP A 27 5.25 16.33 -13.40
CA TRP A 27 4.32 16.33 -12.27
C TRP A 27 3.16 15.35 -12.45
N ALA A 28 2.65 15.17 -13.66
CA ALA A 28 1.61 14.18 -13.95
C ALA A 28 2.11 12.76 -13.66
N ARG A 29 3.35 12.43 -14.04
CA ARG A 29 3.99 11.16 -13.68
C ARG A 29 4.11 11.00 -12.16
N GLN A 30 4.58 12.03 -11.46
CA GLN A 30 4.69 11.99 -9.99
C GLN A 30 3.32 11.71 -9.33
N PHE A 31 2.24 12.32 -9.82
CA PHE A 31 0.90 12.02 -9.34
C PHE A 31 0.49 10.57 -9.62
N ARG A 32 0.73 10.05 -10.82
CA ARG A 32 0.38 8.66 -11.17
C ARG A 32 1.13 7.65 -10.28
N ILE A 33 2.42 7.87 -10.04
CA ILE A 33 3.26 7.06 -9.13
C ILE A 33 2.77 7.18 -7.69
N GLY A 34 2.53 8.41 -7.21
CA GLY A 34 2.03 8.65 -5.85
C GLY A 34 0.65 8.02 -5.60
N ASN A 35 -0.24 8.09 -6.59
CA ASN A 35 -1.56 7.47 -6.53
C ASN A 35 -1.45 5.94 -6.46
N ALA A 36 -0.53 5.33 -7.21
CA ALA A 36 -0.29 3.89 -7.13
C ALA A 36 0.27 3.47 -5.76
N ALA A 37 1.24 4.20 -5.23
CA ALA A 37 1.77 3.96 -3.89
C ALA A 37 0.69 4.13 -2.80
N TYR A 38 -0.22 5.10 -2.95
CA TYR A 38 -1.37 5.27 -2.06
C TYR A 38 -2.29 4.05 -2.09
N CYS A 39 -2.65 3.56 -3.28
CA CYS A 39 -3.51 2.38 -3.42
C CYS A 39 -2.88 1.12 -2.81
N TYR A 40 -1.58 0.92 -3.02
CA TYR A 40 -0.83 -0.16 -2.36
C TYR A 40 -0.96 -0.08 -0.84
N GLN A 41 -0.78 1.11 -0.27
CA GLN A 41 -0.99 1.28 1.17
C GLN A 41 -2.43 1.06 1.60
N HIS A 42 -3.41 1.43 0.77
CA HIS A 42 -4.80 1.20 1.10
C HIS A 42 -5.16 -0.29 1.18
N GLN A 43 -4.50 -1.16 0.40
CA GLN A 43 -4.66 -2.62 0.50
C GLN A 43 -4.33 -3.16 1.90
N PHE A 44 -3.51 -2.46 2.69
CA PHE A 44 -3.26 -2.83 4.08
C PHE A 44 -4.58 -2.87 4.86
N ASN A 45 -5.48 -1.91 4.63
CA ASN A 45 -6.73 -1.85 5.36
C ASN A 45 -7.59 -3.08 5.08
N ASP A 46 -7.54 -3.61 3.85
CA ASP A 46 -8.26 -4.83 3.47
C ASP A 46 -7.66 -6.06 4.15
N VAL A 47 -6.34 -6.24 4.07
CA VAL A 47 -5.61 -7.35 4.71
C VAL A 47 -5.75 -7.31 6.24
N ALA A 48 -5.78 -6.10 6.82
CA ALA A 48 -5.94 -5.88 8.26
C ALA A 48 -7.40 -5.94 8.73
N GLY A 49 -8.37 -6.13 7.83
CA GLY A 49 -9.80 -6.14 8.17
C GLY A 49 -10.32 -4.81 8.72
N LEU A 50 -9.69 -3.70 8.36
CA LEU A 50 -10.04 -2.34 8.78
C LEU A 50 -11.07 -1.67 7.85
N THR A 51 -11.35 -2.27 6.68
CA THR A 51 -12.31 -1.75 5.70
C THR A 51 -13.75 -2.22 5.94
N SER A 52 -14.11 -2.64 7.16
CA SER A 52 -15.48 -3.02 7.50
C SER A 52 -16.43 -1.81 7.47
N ASN A 53 -16.84 -1.45 6.26
CA ASN A 53 -18.09 -0.85 5.83
C ASN A 53 -18.24 -1.18 4.34
N GLU A 54 -19.01 -2.23 4.08
CA GLU A 54 -19.77 -2.54 2.84
C GLU A 54 -19.07 -2.31 1.49
N SER A 55 -18.70 -3.43 0.87
CA SER A 55 -18.56 -3.69 -0.56
C SER A 55 -18.93 -2.53 -1.51
N ALA A 56 -17.95 -1.70 -1.87
CA ALA A 56 -18.07 -0.86 -3.04
C ALA A 56 -17.76 -1.71 -4.29
N ASN A 57 -18.81 -2.22 -4.95
CA ASN A 57 -18.82 -2.84 -6.29
C ASN A 57 -17.52 -3.54 -6.70
N VAL A 58 -17.20 -4.62 -6.01
CA VAL A 58 -16.13 -5.53 -6.41
C VAL A 58 -16.74 -6.52 -7.41
N PRO A 59 -16.20 -6.67 -8.64
CA PRO A 59 -16.75 -7.61 -9.60
C PRO A 59 -16.60 -9.06 -9.09
N GLU A 60 -17.57 -9.91 -9.45
CA GLU A 60 -17.76 -11.27 -8.91
C GLU A 60 -16.51 -12.16 -9.06
N ASP A 61 -15.74 -11.95 -10.13
CA ASP A 61 -14.49 -12.65 -10.44
C ASP A 61 -13.35 -12.31 -9.46
N LEU A 62 -13.34 -11.10 -8.93
CA LEU A 62 -12.35 -10.68 -7.93
C LEU A 62 -12.70 -11.25 -6.54
N ILE A 63 -13.98 -11.44 -6.24
CA ILE A 63 -14.42 -12.13 -5.00
C ILE A 63 -13.94 -13.58 -5.05
N GLU A 64 -14.19 -14.29 -6.15
CA GLU A 64 -13.74 -15.68 -6.33
C GLU A 64 -12.20 -15.79 -6.26
N TRP A 65 -11.47 -14.89 -6.92
CA TRP A 65 -10.00 -14.82 -6.86
C TRP A 65 -9.46 -14.52 -5.45
N LEU A 66 -10.12 -13.64 -4.69
CA LEU A 66 -9.76 -13.32 -3.31
C LEU A 66 -10.06 -14.50 -2.37
N GLU A 67 -11.21 -15.16 -2.55
CA GLU A 67 -11.62 -16.31 -1.75
C GLU A 67 -10.69 -17.52 -1.94
N GLU A 68 -10.22 -17.80 -3.16
CA GLU A 68 -9.21 -18.84 -3.42
C GLU A 68 -7.87 -18.56 -2.71
N ARG A 69 -7.45 -17.29 -2.66
CA ARG A 69 -6.20 -16.88 -1.99
C ARG A 69 -6.31 -16.92 -0.47
N LEU A 70 -7.45 -16.52 0.08
CA LEU A 70 -7.72 -16.54 1.52
C LEU A 70 -7.89 -17.96 2.05
N THR A 71 -8.53 -18.86 1.28
CA THR A 71 -8.72 -20.26 1.68
C THR A 71 -7.42 -21.08 1.66
N THR A 72 -6.44 -20.69 0.84
CA THR A 72 -5.13 -21.38 0.76
C THR A 72 -4.17 -21.01 1.91
N LYS A 73 -4.42 -19.91 2.65
CA LYS A 73 -3.67 -19.52 3.87
C LYS A 73 -4.57 -19.57 5.10
N GLN A 74 -5.00 -20.78 5.50
CA GLN A 74 -5.66 -20.98 6.80
C GLN A 74 -4.64 -21.00 7.95
N GLU A 75 -4.66 -19.96 8.77
CA GLU A 75 -4.57 -20.14 10.23
C GLU A 75 -5.85 -19.56 10.84
N ASN A 76 -6.53 -20.33 11.70
CA ASN A 76 -7.80 -20.00 12.36
C ASN A 76 -7.68 -18.84 13.39
N ARG A 77 -7.11 -17.70 12.97
CA ARG A 77 -6.81 -16.54 13.79
C ARG A 77 -7.53 -15.34 13.21
N SER A 78 -8.15 -14.53 14.07
CA SER A 78 -8.72 -13.25 13.68
C SER A 78 -7.66 -12.31 13.11
N ALA A 79 -8.06 -11.32 12.29
CA ALA A 79 -7.14 -10.32 11.74
C ALA A 79 -6.30 -9.63 12.83
N ASN A 80 -6.89 -9.36 14.00
CA ASN A 80 -6.17 -8.81 15.14
C ASN A 80 -5.09 -9.75 15.69
N GLU A 81 -5.36 -11.06 15.77
CA GLU A 81 -4.36 -12.03 16.23
C GLU A 81 -3.20 -12.16 15.24
N LEU A 82 -3.49 -12.17 13.93
CA LEU A 82 -2.45 -12.17 12.89
C LEU A 82 -1.61 -10.90 12.94
N LEU A 83 -2.22 -9.73 13.12
CA LEU A 83 -1.49 -8.46 13.23
C LEU A 83 -0.58 -8.43 14.48
N GLN A 84 -0.99 -9.04 15.59
CA GLN A 84 -0.13 -9.17 16.77
C GLN A 84 1.09 -10.06 16.50
N ILE A 85 0.91 -11.16 15.76
CA ILE A 85 2.01 -12.04 15.33
C ILE A 85 2.95 -11.29 14.40
N TYR A 86 2.41 -10.66 13.36
CA TYR A 86 3.19 -9.90 12.39
C TYR A 86 3.94 -8.75 13.06
N PHE A 87 3.35 -8.09 14.05
CA PHE A 87 4.02 -7.02 14.78
C PHE A 87 5.22 -7.54 15.57
N LYS A 88 5.08 -8.70 16.23
CA LYS A 88 6.21 -9.33 16.92
C LYS A 88 7.31 -9.74 15.92
N GLU A 89 6.95 -10.41 14.82
CA GLU A 89 7.91 -10.79 13.78
C GLU A 89 8.63 -9.57 13.19
N TYR A 90 7.88 -8.49 12.91
CA TYR A 90 8.42 -7.22 12.43
C TYR A 90 9.45 -6.65 13.40
N LEU A 91 9.14 -6.57 14.70
CA LEU A 91 10.07 -6.09 15.72
C LEU A 91 11.34 -6.95 15.78
N ASP A 92 11.20 -8.27 15.75
CA ASP A 92 12.32 -9.21 15.78
C ASP A 92 13.23 -9.05 14.54
N GLY A 93 12.65 -8.69 13.39
CA GLY A 93 13.36 -8.43 12.14
C GLY A 93 14.02 -7.05 12.03
N LEU A 94 13.71 -6.09 12.91
CA LEU A 94 14.33 -4.76 12.86
C LEU A 94 15.82 -4.82 13.22
N PRO A 95 16.73 -4.24 12.43
CA PRO A 95 18.18 -4.36 12.68
C PRO A 95 18.69 -3.45 13.81
N ASN A 96 17.94 -2.42 14.18
CA ASN A 96 18.36 -1.40 15.14
C ASN A 96 17.52 -1.47 16.43
N GLU A 97 18.17 -1.66 17.57
CA GLU A 97 17.50 -1.81 18.87
C GLU A 97 16.75 -0.55 19.32
N GLY A 98 17.31 0.64 19.06
CA GLY A 98 16.65 1.90 19.43
C GLY A 98 15.36 2.12 18.65
N PHE A 99 15.37 1.80 17.35
CA PHE A 99 14.17 1.85 16.51
C PHE A 99 13.16 0.78 16.92
N ARG A 100 13.63 -0.44 17.22
CA ARG A 100 12.80 -1.55 17.71
C ARG A 100 12.10 -1.19 19.03
N GLU A 101 12.82 -0.59 19.97
CA GLU A 101 12.23 -0.19 21.26
C GLU A 101 11.23 0.96 21.08
N GLY A 102 11.50 1.90 20.18
CA GLY A 102 10.55 2.94 19.81
C GLY A 102 9.23 2.39 19.24
N GLU A 103 9.32 1.47 18.27
CA GLU A 103 8.14 0.79 17.70
C GLU A 103 7.42 -0.05 18.77
N ARG A 104 8.16 -0.79 19.60
CA ARG A 104 7.59 -1.59 20.70
C ARG A 104 6.84 -0.74 21.72
N ALA A 105 7.40 0.39 22.12
CA ALA A 105 6.77 1.32 23.07
C ALA A 105 5.50 1.97 22.49
N GLY A 106 5.47 2.22 21.18
CA GLY A 106 4.28 2.72 20.49
C GLY A 106 3.16 1.68 20.35
N GLY A 107 3.53 0.40 20.30
CA GLY A 107 2.60 -0.72 20.21
C GLY A 107 1.89 -0.84 18.85
N LEU A 108 1.07 -1.89 18.72
CA LEU A 108 0.43 -2.27 17.45
C LEU A 108 -0.43 -1.15 16.85
N GLU A 109 -1.18 -0.40 17.67
CA GLU A 109 -2.06 0.67 17.16
C GLU A 109 -1.28 1.84 16.51
N ALA A 110 -0.10 2.16 17.04
CA ALA A 110 0.80 3.11 16.39
C ALA A 110 1.42 2.49 15.13
N ALA A 111 1.84 1.23 15.21
CA ALA A 111 2.44 0.51 14.08
C ALA A 111 1.50 0.39 12.88
N LYS A 112 0.19 0.21 13.08
CA LYS A 112 -0.84 0.21 12.01
C LYS A 112 -0.83 1.50 11.16
N ARG A 113 -0.23 2.59 11.66
CA ARG A 113 -0.07 3.87 10.94
C ARG A 113 1.33 4.05 10.37
N SER A 114 2.29 3.22 10.77
CA SER A 114 3.68 3.22 10.32
C SER A 114 3.81 2.59 8.93
N TRP A 115 4.44 3.30 7.99
CA TRP A 115 4.67 2.79 6.64
C TRP A 115 5.46 1.46 6.63
N PRO A 116 6.59 1.33 7.35
CA PRO A 116 7.34 0.07 7.45
C PRO A 116 6.49 -1.13 7.86
N PHE A 117 5.66 -1.00 8.89
CA PHE A 117 4.85 -2.11 9.38
C PHE A 117 3.73 -2.48 8.40
N ARG A 118 3.04 -1.48 7.83
CA ARG A 118 2.01 -1.73 6.80
C ARG A 118 2.58 -2.45 5.59
N ARG A 119 3.78 -2.05 5.16
CA ARG A 119 4.53 -2.73 4.08
C ARG A 119 4.88 -4.17 4.46
N TYR A 120 5.38 -4.41 5.67
CA TYR A 120 5.67 -5.77 6.15
C TYR A 120 4.43 -6.67 6.08
N VAL A 121 3.28 -6.18 6.55
CA VAL A 121 2.02 -6.94 6.49
C VAL A 121 1.61 -7.26 5.05
N LEU A 122 1.72 -6.30 4.13
CA LEU A 122 1.42 -6.53 2.71
C LEU A 122 2.35 -7.59 2.09
N GLU A 123 3.65 -7.47 2.31
CA GLU A 123 4.64 -8.42 1.80
C GLU A 123 4.42 -9.84 2.39
N ARG A 124 4.06 -9.95 3.67
CA ARG A 124 3.70 -11.23 4.31
C ARG A 124 2.46 -11.90 3.70
N ASN A 125 1.58 -11.09 3.10
CA ASN A 125 0.37 -11.54 2.41
C ASN A 125 0.53 -11.54 0.88
N ASP A 126 1.78 -11.62 0.38
CA ASP A 126 2.13 -11.72 -1.04
C ASP A 126 1.68 -10.52 -1.90
N PHE A 127 1.49 -9.36 -1.26
CA PHE A 127 1.31 -8.08 -1.93
C PHE A 127 2.63 -7.31 -1.87
N GLY A 128 3.51 -7.53 -2.84
CA GLY A 128 4.79 -6.82 -2.96
C GLY A 128 4.66 -5.49 -3.70
N MET A 129 5.32 -4.44 -3.20
CA MET A 129 5.24 -3.10 -3.80
C MET A 129 5.74 -3.05 -5.23
N ASP A 130 6.87 -3.69 -5.54
CA ASP A 130 7.45 -3.67 -6.89
C ASP A 130 6.49 -4.24 -7.95
N GLU A 131 6.01 -5.46 -7.72
CA GLU A 131 5.06 -6.11 -8.61
C GLU A 131 3.74 -5.32 -8.72
N PHE A 132 3.26 -4.78 -7.60
CA PHE A 132 2.07 -3.92 -7.60
C PHE A 132 2.29 -2.68 -8.49
N MET A 133 3.42 -1.99 -8.35
CA MET A 133 3.74 -0.82 -9.15
C MET A 133 3.86 -1.18 -10.64
N ARG A 134 4.50 -2.31 -10.95
CA ARG A 134 4.65 -2.84 -12.32
C ARG A 134 3.30 -3.11 -12.98
N MET A 135 2.32 -3.62 -12.24
CA MET A 135 0.98 -3.92 -12.76
C MET A 135 0.08 -2.69 -12.89
N ASN A 136 0.31 -1.63 -12.13
CA ASN A 136 -0.61 -0.47 -12.03
C ASN A 136 -0.08 0.82 -12.69
N LEU A 137 1.18 0.84 -13.12
CA LEU A 137 1.79 1.95 -13.85
C LEU A 137 1.98 1.61 -15.33
N SER A 138 2.14 2.65 -16.17
CA SER A 138 2.64 2.43 -17.54
C SER A 138 4.11 1.99 -17.48
N ASN A 139 4.60 1.41 -18.57
CA ASN A 139 6.00 0.99 -18.66
C ASN A 139 6.98 2.15 -18.40
N GLU A 140 6.67 3.35 -18.89
CA GLU A 140 7.50 4.55 -18.72
C GLU A 140 7.48 5.03 -17.26
N ASP A 141 6.31 5.08 -16.64
CA ASP A 141 6.19 5.50 -15.23
C ASP A 141 6.81 4.49 -14.27
N TYR A 142 6.67 3.19 -14.55
CA TYR A 142 7.32 2.13 -13.77
C TYR A 142 8.85 2.19 -13.93
N SER A 143 9.35 2.34 -15.17
CA SER A 143 10.80 2.47 -15.41
C SER A 143 11.37 3.68 -14.67
N PHE A 144 10.68 4.82 -14.72
CA PHE A 144 11.06 6.00 -13.96
C PHE A 144 11.03 5.75 -12.45
N TRP A 145 9.98 5.10 -11.93
CA TRP A 145 9.88 4.74 -10.52
C TRP A 145 11.05 3.84 -10.08
N ILE A 146 11.43 2.85 -10.89
CA ILE A 146 12.60 2.01 -10.62
C ILE A 146 13.88 2.84 -10.60
N GLU A 147 14.10 3.72 -11.59
CA GLU A 147 15.29 4.57 -11.66
C GLU A 147 15.48 5.44 -10.43
N ILE A 148 14.42 6.06 -9.92
CA ILE A 148 14.50 6.92 -8.74
C ILE A 148 14.59 6.14 -7.41
N ASN A 149 14.24 4.84 -7.40
CA ASN A 149 14.30 3.98 -6.22
C ASN A 149 15.48 2.99 -6.26
N LYS A 150 16.37 3.06 -7.26
CA LYS A 150 17.62 2.30 -7.25
C LYS A 150 18.49 2.80 -6.07
N PRO A 151 19.02 1.87 -5.25
CA PRO A 151 19.91 2.21 -4.14
C PRO A 151 21.25 2.80 -4.61
#